data_AF-H2BX83-F1
#
_entry.id   AF-H2BX83-F1
#
_cell.length_a   1.000
_cell.length_b   1.000
_cell.length_c   1.000
_cell.angle_alpha   90.00
_cell.angle_beta   90.00
_cell.angle_gamma   90.00
#
_symmetry.space_group_name_H-M   'P 1'
#
loop_
_entity.id
_entity.type
_entity.pdbx_description
1 polymer ?
#
loop_
_entity_poly.entity_id
_entity_poly.type
_entity_poly.pdbx_seq_one_letter_code
_entity_poly.pdbx_strand_id
1 'polypeptide(L)'
;MRILDQSRFFSSYQCDGSRCFYIDFNHKTVKMSFCQLLSFRQKLLNIDLDSHFNGENSQGIEILMLCNKEHLFIFNTLEILDLKKLLNNTFTALEINSMIAC
;
A
#
# COMPACT_ATOMS: atom_id res chain seq x y z
N MET A 1 1.97 8.41 16.34
CA MET A 1 1.89 7.78 15.01
C MET A 1 3.32 7.45 14.61
N ARG A 2 3.65 6.16 14.48
CA ARG A 2 5.01 5.67 14.23
C ARG A 2 5.15 5.32 12.75
N ILE A 3 6.24 5.72 12.11
CA ILE A 3 6.53 5.35 10.71
C ILE A 3 6.86 3.85 10.67
N LEU A 4 6.26 3.13 9.73
CA LEU A 4 6.57 1.73 9.44
C LEU A 4 7.55 1.64 8.27
N ASP A 5 7.28 2.35 7.18
CA ASP A 5 8.19 2.48 6.04
C ASP A 5 7.94 3.81 5.30
N GLN A 6 8.95 4.25 4.56
CA GLN A 6 8.84 5.38 3.64
C GLN A 6 9.51 5.00 2.32
N SER A 7 8.73 5.07 1.24
CA SER A 7 9.18 4.80 -0.11
C SER A 7 9.39 6.11 -0.88
N ARG A 8 9.56 6.05 -2.21
CA ARG A 8 9.83 7.25 -3.00
C ARG A 8 8.63 8.20 -3.05
N PHE A 9 7.42 7.64 -3.18
CA PHE A 9 6.20 8.43 -3.36
C PHE A 9 5.28 8.39 -2.14
N PHE A 10 5.42 7.38 -1.27
CA PHE A 10 4.42 7.05 -0.26
C PHE A 10 5.05 6.77 1.09
N SER A 11 4.23 6.80 2.15
CA SER A 11 4.66 6.49 3.51
C SER A 11 3.60 5.70 4.25
N SER A 12 4.01 4.78 5.12
CA SER A 12 3.11 3.98 5.94
C SER A 12 3.38 4.19 7.42
N TYR A 13 2.30 4.16 8.20
CA TYR A 13 2.34 4.47 9.62
C TYR A 13 1.45 3.53 10.43
N GLN A 14 1.84 3.32 11.68
CA GLN A 14 1.07 2.64 12.71
C GLN A 14 0.64 3.63 13.80
N CYS A 15 -0.60 3.49 14.27
CA CYS A 15 -1.04 4.10 15.52
C CYS A 15 -1.41 3.01 16.52
N ASP A 16 -0.53 2.80 17.50
CA ASP A 16 -0.68 1.73 18.50
C ASP A 16 -1.92 1.92 19.38
N GLY A 17 -2.23 3.15 19.77
CA GLY A 17 -3.40 3.46 20.60
C GLY A 17 -4.74 3.21 19.90
N SER A 18 -4.79 3.22 18.57
CA SER A 18 -6.04 3.02 17.82
C SER A 18 -6.09 1.72 17.02
N ARG A 19 -5.05 0.87 17.06
CA ARG A 19 -4.91 -0.34 16.21
C ARG A 19 -5.26 -0.09 14.74
N CYS A 20 -4.82 1.06 14.23
CA CYS A 20 -5.07 1.47 12.85
C CYS A 20 -3.76 1.74 12.12
N PHE A 21 -3.81 1.54 10.82
CA PHE A 21 -2.73 1.84 9.90
C PHE A 21 -3.12 3.03 9.04
N TYR A 22 -2.11 3.74 8.56
CA TYR A 22 -2.31 4.85 7.67
C TYR A 22 -1.32 4.74 6.52
N ILE A 23 -1.80 5.03 5.32
CA ILE A 23 -0.94 5.19 4.15
C ILE A 23 -1.13 6.61 3.67
N ASP A 24 -0.01 7.33 3.55
CA ASP A 24 0.03 8.63 2.94
C ASP A 24 0.33 8.49 1.44
N PHE A 25 -0.67 8.85 0.63
CA PHE A 25 -0.60 8.90 -0.83
C PHE A 25 -0.13 10.27 -1.34
N ASN A 26 0.59 11.05 -0.54
CA ASN A 26 1.09 12.42 -0.77
C ASN A 26 0.00 13.51 -0.74
N HIS A 27 -1.13 13.27 -1.41
CA HIS A 27 -2.27 14.19 -1.44
C HIS A 27 -3.40 13.79 -0.48
N LYS A 28 -3.33 12.57 0.06
CA LYS A 28 -4.35 12.03 0.95
C LYS A 28 -3.77 10.95 1.85
N THR A 29 -3.98 11.10 3.15
CA THR A 29 -3.74 10.03 4.11
C THR A 29 -5.00 9.22 4.30
N VAL A 30 -4.91 7.91 4.07
CA VAL A 30 -6.04 6.98 4.23
C VAL A 30 -5.83 6.14 5.48
N LYS A 31 -6.83 6.16 6.36
CA LYS A 31 -6.91 5.27 7.52
C LYS A 31 -7.40 3.89 7.10
N MET A 32 -6.75 2.85 7.59
CA MET A 32 -7.09 1.45 7.30
C MET A 32 -7.07 0.60 8.58
N SER A 33 -8.01 -0.32 8.69
CA SER A 33 -7.89 -1.47 9.60
C SER A 33 -6.85 -2.47 9.06
N PHE A 34 -6.41 -3.42 9.90
CA PHE A 34 -5.49 -4.48 9.46
C PHE A 34 -6.04 -5.25 8.24
N CYS A 35 -7.33 -5.63 8.26
CA CYS A 35 -7.95 -6.36 7.16
C CYS A 35 -8.00 -5.53 5.87
N GLN A 36 -8.23 -4.22 5.96
CA GLN A 36 -8.19 -3.32 4.81
C GLN A 36 -6.77 -3.21 4.24
N LEU A 37 -5.76 -3.10 5.11
CA LEU A 37 -4.36 -3.08 4.71
C LEU A 37 -3.94 -4.41 4.04
N LEU A 38 -4.38 -5.54 4.59
CA LEU A 38 -4.11 -6.87 4.03
C LEU A 38 -4.79 -7.06 2.67
N SER A 39 -6.06 -6.65 2.54
CA SER A 39 -6.77 -6.67 1.26
C SER A 39 -6.08 -5.77 0.23
N PHE A 40 -5.57 -4.61 0.65
CA PHE A 40 -4.83 -3.72 -0.23
C PHE A 40 -3.53 -4.38 -0.73
N ARG A 41 -2.77 -5.04 0.15
CA ARG A 41 -1.59 -5.82 -0.26
C ARG A 41 -1.93 -6.89 -1.29
N GLN A 42 -3.00 -7.67 -1.06
CA GLN A 42 -3.42 -8.70 -2.01
C GLN A 42 -3.80 -8.13 -3.37
N LYS A 43 -4.52 -6.99 -3.39
CA LYS A 43 -4.86 -6.30 -4.65
C LYS A 43 -3.61 -5.89 -5.42
N LEU A 44 -2.62 -5.29 -4.75
CA LEU A 44 -1.38 -4.91 -5.42
C LEU A 44 -0.60 -6.11 -5.94
N LEU A 45 -0.53 -7.21 -5.18
CA LEU A 45 0.17 -8.42 -5.62
C LEU A 45 -0.44 -8.99 -6.91
N ASN A 46 -1.76 -8.93 -7.04
CA ASN A 46 -2.49 -9.45 -8.21
C ASN A 46 -2.42 -8.56 -9.46
N ILE A 47 -1.83 -7.35 -9.37
CA ILE A 47 -1.60 -6.53 -10.56
C ILE A 47 -0.54 -7.20 -11.42
N ASP A 48 -0.95 -7.55 -12.64
CA ASP A 48 -0.09 -8.05 -13.70
C ASP A 48 0.69 -6.90 -14.33
N LEU A 49 1.94 -6.75 -13.88
CA LEU A 49 2.84 -5.72 -14.38
C LEU A 49 3.35 -6.01 -15.79
N ASP A 50 3.35 -7.27 -16.24
CA ASP A 50 3.84 -7.61 -17.59
C ASP A 50 2.90 -7.03 -18.66
N SER A 51 1.61 -6.93 -18.33
CA SER A 51 0.59 -6.28 -19.17
C SER A 51 0.91 -4.81 -19.49
N HIS A 52 1.72 -4.13 -18.67
CA HIS A 52 2.11 -2.75 -18.90
C HIS A 52 3.12 -2.59 -20.05
N PHE A 53 3.84 -3.67 -20.38
CA PHE A 53 4.94 -3.66 -21.35
C PHE A 53 4.64 -4.50 -22.60
N ASN A 54 3.64 -5.39 -22.55
CA ASN A 54 3.27 -6.29 -23.65
C ASN A 54 2.25 -5.69 -24.64
N GLY A 55 1.73 -4.49 -24.37
CA GLY A 55 0.76 -3.78 -25.21
C GLY A 55 -0.69 -3.83 -24.73
N GLU A 56 -1.05 -4.70 -23.78
CA GLU A 56 -2.42 -4.83 -23.25
C GLU A 56 -2.82 -3.64 -22.36
N ASN A 57 -1.90 -3.15 -21.53
CA ASN A 57 -2.00 -1.90 -20.76
C ASN A 57 -0.83 -0.97 -21.12
N SER A 58 -0.70 -0.61 -22.41
CA SER A 58 0.42 0.20 -22.89
C SER A 58 0.54 1.60 -22.25
N GLN A 59 -0.52 2.11 -21.61
CA GLN A 59 -0.48 3.36 -20.86
C GLN A 59 0.11 3.18 -19.45
N GLY A 60 0.18 1.94 -18.96
CA GLY A 60 0.75 1.59 -17.65
C GLY A 60 -0.03 2.21 -16.49
N ILE A 61 -1.36 2.28 -16.62
CA ILE A 61 -2.28 2.90 -15.67
C ILE A 61 -3.07 1.83 -14.94
N GLU A 62 -3.12 1.92 -13.62
CA GLU A 62 -3.86 1.02 -12.74
C GLU A 62 -4.88 1.80 -11.90
N ILE A 63 -6.13 1.34 -11.91
CA ILE A 63 -7.22 1.97 -11.15
C ILE A 63 -7.56 1.08 -9.95
N LEU A 64 -7.33 1.59 -8.75
CA LEU A 64 -7.55 0.85 -7.51
C LEU A 64 -8.63 1.49 -6.64
N MET A 65 -9.62 0.68 -6.26
CA MET A 65 -10.58 1.03 -5.23
C MET A 65 -10.15 0.46 -3.87
N LEU A 66 -9.98 1.33 -2.88
CA LEU A 66 -9.53 1.03 -1.52
C LEU A 66 -10.67 1.19 -0.51
N CYS A 67 -10.49 0.62 0.69
CA CYS A 67 -11.40 0.75 1.84
C CYS A 67 -12.89 0.62 1.48
N ASN A 68 -13.33 -0.57 1.05
CA ASN A 68 -14.73 -0.82 0.67
C ASN A 68 -15.31 0.14 -0.40
N LYS A 69 -14.47 0.55 -1.36
CA LYS A 69 -14.81 1.46 -2.48
C LYS A 69 -15.00 2.93 -2.07
N GLU A 70 -14.57 3.32 -0.88
CA GLU A 70 -14.62 4.73 -0.44
C GLU A 70 -13.59 5.61 -1.14
N HIS A 71 -12.50 5.02 -1.64
CA HIS A 71 -11.42 5.76 -2.27
C HIS A 71 -11.03 5.13 -3.60
N LEU A 72 -10.99 5.94 -4.65
CA LEU A 72 -10.52 5.57 -5.97
C LEU A 72 -9.19 6.28 -6.22
N PHE A 73 -8.17 5.51 -6.57
CA PHE A 73 -6.86 6.01 -6.93
C PHE A 73 -6.49 5.53 -8.33
N ILE A 74 -5.74 6.36 -9.04
CA ILE A 74 -5.17 6.05 -10.34
C ILE A 74 -3.66 6.12 -10.15
N PHE A 75 -2.98 5.05 -10.48
CA PHE A 75 -1.53 4.93 -10.34
C PHE A 75 -0.89 4.64 -11.68
N ASN A 76 0.28 5.22 -11.89
CA ASN A 76 1.16 4.78 -12.97
C ASN A 76 1.99 3.56 -12.53
N THR A 77 2.73 2.99 -13.48
CA THR A 77 3.56 1.80 -13.27
C THR A 77 4.59 1.98 -12.15
N LEU A 78 5.25 3.15 -12.07
CA LEU A 78 6.27 3.42 -11.07
C LEU A 78 5.65 3.54 -9.67
N GLU A 79 4.48 4.15 -9.57
CA GLU A 79 3.73 4.24 -8.31
C GLU A 79 3.27 2.86 -7.83
N ILE A 80 2.83 1.98 -8.73
CA ILE A 80 2.50 0.58 -8.36
C ILE A 80 3.74 -0.16 -7.85
N LEU A 81 4.89 -0.04 -8.52
CA LEU A 81 6.13 -0.65 -8.06
C LEU A 81 6.55 -0.15 -6.68
N ASP A 82 6.46 1.17 -6.47
CA ASP A 82 6.79 1.79 -5.19
C ASP A 82 5.81 1.38 -4.09
N LEU A 83 4.51 1.25 -4.38
CA LEU A 83 3.50 0.74 -3.45
C LEU A 83 3.73 -0.73 -3.10
N LYS A 84 4.07 -1.59 -4.07
CA LYS A 84 4.41 -2.99 -3.81
C LYS A 84 5.58 -3.08 -2.84
N LYS A 85 6.62 -2.26 -3.03
CA LYS A 85 7.78 -2.18 -2.14
C LYS A 85 7.38 -1.67 -0.75
N LEU A 86 6.66 -0.55 -0.67
CA LEU A 86 6.20 0.05 0.59
C LEU A 86 5.42 -0.97 1.42
N LEU A 87 4.42 -1.63 0.82
CA LEU A 87 3.61 -2.60 1.56
C LEU A 87 4.44 -3.81 1.99
N ASN A 88 5.36 -4.31 1.16
CA ASN A 88 6.21 -5.41 1.58
C ASN A 88 7.01 -5.06 2.84
N ASN A 89 7.70 -3.91 2.83
CA ASN A 89 8.46 -3.41 3.97
C ASN A 89 7.56 -3.14 5.19
N THR A 90 6.37 -2.58 4.97
CA THR A 90 5.38 -2.31 6.01
C THR A 90 5.02 -3.61 6.74
N PHE A 91 4.68 -4.68 6.01
CA PHE A 91 4.33 -5.96 6.62
C PHE A 91 5.53 -6.62 7.31
N THR A 92 6.74 -6.52 6.76
CA THR A 92 7.96 -6.97 7.44
C THR A 92 8.18 -6.21 8.75
N ALA A 93 7.97 -4.90 8.79
CA ALA A 93 8.08 -4.11 10.01
C ALA A 93 7.03 -4.52 11.06
N LEU A 94 5.81 -4.88 10.63
CA LEU A 94 4.77 -5.39 11.52
C LEU A 94 5.13 -6.76 12.10
N GLU A 95 5.66 -7.67 11.29
CA GLU A 95 6.14 -8.98 11.74
C GLU A 95 7.25 -8.82 12.78
N ILE A 96 8.25 -7.98 12.50
CA ILE A 96 9.34 -7.68 13.44
C ILE A 96 8.79 -7.09 14.75
N ASN A 97 7.92 -6.08 14.67
CA ASN A 97 7.31 -5.48 15.87
C ASN A 97 6.53 -6.52 16.69
N SER A 98 5.88 -7.50 16.05
CA SER A 98 5.16 -8.58 16.74
C SER A 98 6.08 -9.56 17.48
N MET A 99 7.34 -9.69 17.05
CA MET A 99 8.34 -10.56 17.70
C MET A 99 9.08 -9.87 18.86
N ILE A 100 9.26 -8.54 18.79
CA ILE A 100 10.01 -7.78 19.80
C ILE A 100 9.11 -7.30 20.95
N ALA A 101 7.78 -7.24 20.76
CA ALA A 101 6.83 -6.80 21.78
C ALA A 101 6.55 -7.84 22.90
N CYS A 102 7.49 -8.74 23.17
CA CYS A 102 7.48 -9.68 24.30
C CYS A 102 7.97 -9.02 25.59
#